data_AF-A0A968SLB0-F1
#
_entry.id   AF-A0A968SLB0-F1
#
_cell.length_a   1.000
_cell.length_b   1.000
_cell.length_c   1.000
_cell.angle_alpha   90.00
_cell.angle_beta   90.00
_cell.angle_gamma   90.00
#
_symmetry.space_group_name_H-M   'P 1'
#
loop_
_entity.id
_entity.type
_entity.pdbx_description
1 polymer ?
#
loop_
_entity_poly.entity_id
_entity_poly.type
_entity_poly.pdbx_seq_one_letter_code
_entity_poly.pdbx_strand_id
1 'polypeptide(L)' 'MKVSLEYLYHFQCDRCSRWWSQADLEPQPGDQLFCPQCGHLNIIERIDTFRTAARGSCLKRIPDREGDSSY' A
#
# COMPACT_ATOMS: atom_id res chain seq x y z
N MET A 1 7.91 9.51 27.19
CA MET A 1 7.16 8.45 26.48
C MET A 1 7.78 8.30 25.10
N LYS A 2 8.05 7.08 24.64
CA LYS A 2 8.58 6.80 23.28
C LYS A 2 7.50 6.08 22.47
N VAL A 3 7.34 6.45 21.21
CA VAL A 3 6.42 5.83 20.26
C VAL A 3 7.21 5.48 19.01
N SER A 4 6.88 4.36 18.38
CA SER A 4 7.34 3.96 17.05
C SER A 4 6.13 3.81 16.12
N LEU A 5 6.31 4.18 14.86
CA LEU A 5 5.32 4.04 13.81
C LEU A 5 5.84 3.01 12.81
N GLU A 6 4.93 2.19 12.27
CA GLU A 6 5.22 1.20 11.22
C GLU A 6 4.27 1.42 10.05
N TYR A 7 4.80 1.42 8.83
CA TYR A 7 4.03 1.45 7.58
C TYR A 7 4.05 0.09 6.91
N LEU A 8 2.87 -0.52 6.74
CA LEU A 8 2.73 -1.83 6.10
C LEU A 8 2.23 -1.72 4.65
N TYR A 9 3.03 -2.22 3.72
CA TYR A 9 2.68 -2.33 2.30
C TYR A 9 2.22 -3.74 1.99
N HIS A 10 1.06 -3.88 1.33
CA HIS A 10 0.45 -5.16 0.98
C HIS A 10 0.70 -5.48 -0.49
N PHE A 11 1.19 -6.69 -0.76
CA PHE A 11 1.50 -7.18 -2.08
C PHE A 11 0.69 -8.44 -2.38
N GLN A 12 0.31 -8.60 -3.64
CA GLN A 12 -0.29 -9.83 -4.15
C GLN A 12 0.58 -10.37 -5.28
N CYS A 13 0.86 -11.67 -5.27
CA CYS A 13 1.58 -12.28 -6.37
C CYS A 13 0.66 -12.44 -7.59
N ASP A 14 1.10 -11.96 -8.74
CA ASP A 14 0.40 -12.12 -10.03
C ASP A 14 0.25 -13.59 -10.49
N ARG A 15 1.17 -14.48 -10.06
CA ARG A 15 1.16 -15.91 -10.40
C ARG A 15 0.31 -16.75 -9.46
N CYS A 16 0.59 -16.69 -8.15
CA CYS A 16 -0.03 -17.61 -7.17
C CYS A 16 -1.16 -16.97 -6.36
N SER A 17 -1.43 -15.67 -6.57
CA SER A 17 -2.48 -14.88 -5.93
C SER A 17 -2.43 -14.79 -4.41
N ARG A 18 -1.36 -15.30 -3.78
CA ARG A 18 -1.11 -15.18 -2.35
C ARG A 18 -0.60 -13.77 -2.01
N TRP A 19 -0.92 -13.34 -0.80
CA TRP A 19 -0.56 -12.04 -0.28
C TRP A 19 0.62 -12.11 0.68
N TRP A 20 1.40 -11.04 0.76
CA TRP A 20 2.36 -10.80 1.82
C TRP A 20 2.45 -9.29 2.11
N SER A 21 3.09 -8.93 3.22
CA SER A 21 3.32 -7.54 3.58
C SER A 21 4.79 -7.28 3.90
N GLN A 22 5.25 -6.05 3.64
CA GLN A 22 6.57 -5.57 4.06
C GLN A 22 6.41 -4.27 4.84
N ALA A 23 7.13 -4.19 5.96
CA ALA A 23 7.13 -3.03 6.85
C ALA A 23 8.24 -2.05 6.49
N ASP A 24 7.95 -0.76 6.58
CA ASP A 24 8.90 0.38 6.57
C ASP A 24 9.84 0.49 5.36
N LEU A 25 9.65 -0.37 4.35
CA LEU A 25 10.30 -0.28 3.05
C LEU A 25 9.26 0.18 2.04
N GLU A 26 9.27 1.48 1.73
CA GLU A 26 8.37 2.08 0.75
C GLU A 26 8.69 1.54 -0.66
N PRO A 27 7.78 0.80 -1.29
CA PRO A 27 7.98 0.31 -2.65
C PRO A 27 7.89 1.45 -3.65
N GLN A 28 8.51 1.27 -4.82
CA GLN A 28 8.39 2.17 -5.96
C GLN A 28 7.91 1.42 -7.20
N PRO A 29 7.18 2.07 -8.12
CA PRO A 29 6.90 1.49 -9.43
C PRO A 29 8.20 1.12 -10.16
N GLY A 30 8.26 -0.09 -10.70
CA GLY A 30 9.45 -0.67 -11.32
C GLY A 30 10.29 -1.56 -10.40
N ASP A 31 10.06 -1.52 -9.08
CA ASP A 31 10.74 -2.41 -8.15
C ASP A 31 10.41 -3.88 -8.42
N GLN A 32 11.40 -4.74 -8.16
CA GLN A 32 11.32 -6.17 -8.37
C GLN A 32 11.26 -6.90 -7.02
N LEU A 33 10.24 -7.75 -6.85
CA LEU A 33 9.99 -8.46 -5.61
C LEU A 33 9.75 -9.95 -5.88
N PHE A 34 10.51 -10.81 -5.21
CA PHE A 34 10.23 -12.24 -5.23
C PHE A 34 9.07 -12.56 -4.29
N CYS A 35 8.07 -13.27 -4.82
CA CYS A 35 6.99 -13.84 -4.02
C CYS A 35 7.56 -14.89 -3.06
N PRO A 36 7.39 -14.72 -1.74
CA PRO A 36 7.99 -15.64 -0.77
C PRO A 36 7.34 -17.03 -0.77
N GLN A 37 6.16 -17.19 -1.39
CA GLN A 37 5.44 -18.46 -1.42
C GLN A 37 5.74 -19.31 -2.66
N CYS A 38 6.02 -18.70 -3.83
CA CYS A 38 6.22 -19.45 -5.07
C CYS A 38 7.51 -19.09 -5.84
N GLY A 39 8.29 -18.13 -5.35
CA GLY A 39 9.55 -17.70 -5.96
C GLY A 39 9.40 -16.90 -7.25
N HIS A 40 8.18 -16.53 -7.66
CA HIS A 40 7.96 -15.72 -8.85
C HIS A 40 8.43 -14.27 -8.64
N LEU A 41 9.09 -13.70 -9.65
CA LEU A 41 9.53 -12.30 -9.65
C LEU A 41 8.39 -11.41 -10.13
N ASN A 42 7.88 -10.56 -9.26
CA ASN A 42 6.86 -9.56 -9.57
C ASN A 42 7.53 -8.22 -9.86
N ILE A 43 6.92 -7.42 -10.72
CA ILE A 43 7.30 -6.02 -10.97
C ILE A 43 6.15 -5.14 -10.48
N ILE A 44 6.46 -4.14 -9.65
CA ILE A 44 5.44 -3.22 -9.14
C ILE A 44 5.03 -2.26 -10.26
N GLU A 45 3.81 -2.39 -10.77
CA GLU A 45 3.31 -1.49 -11.83
C GLU A 45 2.78 -0.16 -11.28
N ARG A 46 2.09 -0.23 -10.13
CA ARG A 46 1.50 0.94 -9.46
C ARG A 46 1.31 0.67 -7.97
N ILE A 47 1.16 1.75 -7.22
CA ILE A 47 0.89 1.69 -5.78
C ILE A 47 -0.50 2.28 -5.55
N ASP A 48 -1.42 1.41 -5.16
CA ASP A 48 -2.78 1.79 -4.82
C ASP A 48 -2.86 2.12 -3.33
N THR A 49 -2.83 3.41 -3.00
CA THR A 49 -3.14 3.87 -1.63
C THR A 49 -4.63 3.66 -1.34
N PHE A 50 -5.01 3.55 -0.06
CA PHE A 50 -6.43 3.54 0.32
C PHE A 50 -7.21 4.70 -0.32
N ARG A 51 -6.62 5.90 -0.35
CA ARG A 51 -7.23 7.09 -0.96
C ARG A 51 -7.45 6.94 -2.47
N THR A 52 -6.52 6.31 -3.20
CA THR A 52 -6.64 6.14 -4.66
C THR A 52 -7.52 4.95 -5.02
N ALA A 53 -7.41 3.84 -4.29
CA ALA A 53 -8.25 2.65 -4.47
C ALA A 53 -9.73 2.90 -4.10
N ALA A 54 -9.98 3.66 -3.02
CA ALA A 54 -11.34 3.93 -2.54
C ALA A 54 -12.06 5.08 -3.27
N ARG A 55 -11.44 5.73 -4.27
CA ARG A 55 -12.08 6.77 -5.09
C ARG A 55 -13.36 6.28 -5.78
N GLY A 56 -13.50 4.98 -6.01
CA GLY A 56 -14.70 4.35 -6.57
C GLY A 56 -15.62 3.65 -5.57
N SER A 57 -15.20 3.45 -4.32
CA SER A 57 -15.93 2.62 -3.34
C SER A 57 -16.48 3.43 -2.17
N CYS A 58 -17.58 4.15 -2.41
CA CYS A 58 -18.53 4.55 -1.35
C CYS A 58 -18.07 5.49 -0.21
N LEU A 59 -16.88 6.10 -0.25
CA LEU A 59 -16.53 7.14 0.74
C LEU A 59 -17.22 8.49 0.43
N LYS A 60 -18.27 8.81 1.19
CA LYS A 60 -18.94 10.14 1.17
C LYS A 60 -18.05 11.29 1.70
N ARG A 61 -16.94 10.96 2.38
CA ARG A 61 -15.96 11.93 2.91
C ARG A 61 -14.55 11.45 2.59
N ILE A 62 -13.74 12.36 2.07
CA ILE A 62 -12.32 12.13 1.77
C ILE A 62 -11.56 12.15 3.11
N PRO A 63 -10.89 11.06 3.53
CA PRO A 63 -10.03 11.08 4.71
C PRO A 63 -8.84 12.01 4.50
N ASP A 64 -8.46 12.77 5.53
CA ASP A 64 -7.27 13.65 5.61
C ASP A 64 -7.23 14.80 4.60
N ARG A 65 -8.34 15.51 4.41
CA ARG A 65 -8.30 16.83 3.78
C ARG A 65 -7.71 17.81 4.79
N GLU A 66 -6.43 18.15 4.64
CA GLU A 66 -5.87 19.33 5.30
C GLU A 66 -6.62 20.57 4.81
N GLY A 67 -7.30 21.26 5.73
CA GLY A 67 -8.05 22.49 5.43
C GLY A 67 -9.49 22.45 5.93
N ASP A 68 -9.68 22.47 7.24
CA ASP A 68 -10.71 23.28 7.90
C ASP A 68 -10.44 23.29 9.42
N SER A 69 -9.36 23.98 9.82
CA SER A 69 -9.22 24.45 11.20
C SER A 69 -9.22 25.97 11.15
N SER A 70 -10.43 26.54 11.08
CA SER A 70 -10.65 27.90 11.57
C SER A 70 -11.00 27.81 13.04
N TYR A 71 -9.99 27.98 13.90
CA TYR A 71 -10.11 28.46 15.27
C TYR A 71 -8.84 29.22 15.62
#